data_AF-A0A4S5D4J1-F1
#
_entry.id   AF-A0A4S5D4J1-F1
#
_cell.length_a   1.000
_cell.length_b   1.000
_cell.length_c   1.000
_cell.angle_alpha   90.00
_cell.angle_beta   90.00
_cell.angle_gamma   90.00
#
_symmetry.space_group_name_H-M   'P 1'
#
loop_
_entity.id
_entity.type
_entity.pdbx_description
1 polymer ?
#
loop_
_entity_poly.entity_id
_entity_poly.type
_entity_poly.pdbx_seq_one_letter_code
_entity_poly.pdbx_strand_id
1 'polypeptide(L)'
;MDDFLQNLHSPYWWLSVVTVGILLSIVAAYATRGLDRLFRYFGKKWSDRSEKSKEKFARTVAALKQSPEARAAYFREEVRHRHTAIFGAVVATFLLGLLGALSAVEPNQVIASQIVGSSKIGGLSAFVFAFYAISSCTVAFMSTASYSAAQSMARHLKAAEGHLLP
;
A
#
# COMPACT_ATOMS: atom_id res chain seq x y z
N MET A 1 9.25 -36.98 -32.50
CA MET A 1 10.12 -35.82 -32.24
C MET A 1 10.55 -35.17 -33.55
N ASP A 2 10.49 -35.91 -34.65
CA ASP A 2 10.87 -35.49 -36.01
C ASP A 2 9.95 -34.43 -36.61
N ASP A 3 8.65 -34.44 -36.27
CA ASP A 3 7.70 -33.42 -36.73
C ASP A 3 8.03 -32.02 -36.22
N PHE A 4 8.60 -31.90 -35.02
CA PHE A 4 9.02 -30.61 -34.47
C PHE A 4 10.26 -30.08 -35.21
N LEU A 5 11.22 -30.97 -35.51
CA LEU A 5 12.43 -30.64 -36.27
C LEU A 5 12.12 -30.30 -37.74
N GLN A 6 11.15 -30.98 -38.36
CA GLN A 6 10.68 -30.62 -39.71
C GLN A 6 9.95 -29.27 -39.73
N ASN A 7 9.16 -28.96 -38.71
CA ASN A 7 8.47 -27.66 -38.62
C ASN A 7 9.43 -26.49 -38.38
N LEU A 8 10.56 -26.70 -37.69
CA LEU A 8 11.62 -25.69 -37.50
C LEU A 8 12.33 -25.31 -38.81
N HIS A 9 12.43 -26.24 -39.76
CA HIS A 9 13.01 -25.99 -41.09
C HIS A 9 12.00 -25.42 -42.10
N SER A 10 10.72 -25.33 -41.72
CA SER A 10 9.71 -24.71 -42.58
C SER A 10 10.00 -23.22 -42.77
N PRO A 11 10.06 -22.71 -44.01
CA PRO A 11 10.24 -21.27 -44.28
C PRO A 11 9.16 -20.41 -43.61
N TYR A 12 7.97 -20.97 -43.42
CA TYR A 12 6.85 -20.30 -42.76
C TYR A 12 7.12 -20.02 -41.28
N TRP A 13 7.83 -20.91 -40.59
CA TRP A 13 8.20 -20.73 -39.18
C TRP A 13 9.14 -19.53 -39.01
N TRP A 14 10.19 -19.45 -39.83
CA TRP A 14 11.13 -18.32 -39.84
C TRP A 14 10.45 -16.99 -40.20
N LEU A 15 9.56 -16.99 -41.20
CA LEU A 15 8.78 -15.80 -41.57
C LEU A 15 7.91 -15.28 -40.41
N SER A 16 7.26 -16.18 -39.67
CA SER A 16 6.46 -15.80 -38.50
C SER A 16 7.32 -15.17 -37.40
N VAL A 17 8.45 -15.80 -37.06
CA VAL A 17 9.39 -15.28 -36.04
C VAL A 17 9.94 -13.91 -36.44
N VAL A 18 10.35 -13.73 -37.69
CA VAL A 18 10.84 -12.44 -38.20
C VAL A 18 9.74 -11.38 -38.14
N THR A 19 8.52 -11.72 -38.54
CA THR A 19 7.38 -10.80 -38.50
C THR A 19 7.06 -10.34 -37.08
N VAL A 20 7.03 -11.27 -36.12
CA VAL A 20 6.85 -10.94 -34.70
C VAL A 20 8.00 -10.08 -34.18
N GLY A 21 9.24 -10.39 -34.55
CA GLY A 21 10.42 -9.59 -34.18
C GLY A 21 10.36 -8.14 -34.69
N ILE A 22 9.89 -7.92 -35.93
CA ILE A 22 9.67 -6.60 -36.50
C ILE A 22 8.55 -5.86 -35.75
N LEU A 23 7.40 -6.52 -35.54
CA LEU A 23 6.28 -5.92 -34.81
C LEU A 23 6.66 -5.53 -33.38
N LEU A 24 7.39 -6.39 -32.68
CA LEU A 24 7.83 -6.13 -31.31
C LEU A 24 8.83 -4.97 -31.25
N SER A 25 9.71 -4.86 -32.26
CA SER A 25 10.63 -3.73 -32.40
C SER A 25 9.90 -2.41 -32.64
N ILE A 26 8.86 -2.42 -33.48
CA ILE A 26 7.98 -1.26 -33.69
C ILE A 26 7.26 -0.90 -32.39
N VAL A 27 6.62 -1.87 -31.72
CA VAL A 27 5.92 -1.64 -30.44
C VAL A 27 6.88 -1.09 -29.38
N ALA A 28 8.10 -1.62 -29.24
CA ALA A 28 9.09 -1.12 -28.30
C ALA A 28 9.50 0.34 -28.60
N ALA A 29 9.67 0.69 -29.87
CA ALA A 29 10.00 2.06 -30.28
C ALA A 29 8.88 3.06 -29.97
N TYR A 30 7.61 2.65 -30.05
CA TYR A 30 6.49 3.50 -29.66
C TYR A 30 6.23 3.50 -28.14
N ALA A 31 6.40 2.36 -27.47
CA ALA A 31 6.21 2.22 -26.03
C ALA A 31 7.21 3.05 -25.23
N THR A 32 8.49 3.04 -25.62
CA THR A 32 9.54 3.86 -24.97
C THR A 32 9.23 5.35 -25.06
N ARG A 33 8.82 5.85 -26.23
CA ARG A 33 8.40 7.26 -26.40
C ARG A 33 7.17 7.62 -25.57
N GLY A 34 6.22 6.70 -25.45
CA GLY A 34 5.04 6.87 -24.60
C GLY A 34 5.40 6.92 -23.12
N LEU A 35 6.23 5.98 -22.67
CA LEU A 35 6.71 5.89 -21.29
C LEU A 35 7.53 7.12 -20.90
N ASP A 36 8.45 7.60 -21.74
CA ASP A 36 9.25 8.80 -21.43
C ASP A 36 8.38 10.04 -21.22
N ARG A 37 7.32 10.21 -22.02
CA ARG A 37 6.36 11.31 -21.83
C ARG A 37 5.59 11.15 -20.52
N LEU A 38 5.17 9.92 -20.22
CA LEU A 38 4.47 9.59 -18.99
C LEU A 38 5.35 9.91 -17.77
N PHE A 39 6.59 9.43 -17.76
CA PHE A 39 7.55 9.65 -16.67
C PHE A 39 7.89 11.13 -16.50
N ARG A 40 8.01 11.91 -17.58
CA ARG A 40 8.21 13.36 -17.49
C ARG A 40 7.03 14.07 -16.82
N TYR A 41 5.81 13.70 -17.17
CA TYR A 41 4.61 14.27 -16.56
C TYR A 41 4.47 13.88 -15.08
N PHE A 42 4.67 12.61 -14.76
CA PHE A 42 4.66 12.11 -13.39
C PHE A 42 5.80 12.72 -12.55
N GLY A 43 7.00 12.83 -13.12
CA GLY A 43 8.16 13.41 -12.49
C GLY A 43 7.95 14.88 -12.14
N LYS A 44 7.40 15.68 -13.08
CA LYS A 44 7.08 17.09 -12.80
C LYS A 44 6.03 17.22 -11.69
N LYS A 45 4.93 16.47 -11.76
CA LYS A 45 3.88 16.51 -10.72
C LYS A 45 4.40 16.05 -9.36
N TRP A 46 5.31 15.08 -9.33
CA TRP A 46 5.93 14.61 -8.10
C TRP A 46 6.92 15.65 -7.53
N SER A 47 7.71 16.28 -8.39
CA SER A 47 8.60 17.39 -8.03
C SER A 47 7.81 18.56 -7.43
N ASP A 48 6.76 19.01 -8.11
CA ASP A 48 5.90 20.11 -7.64
C ASP A 48 5.24 19.78 -6.28
N ARG A 49 4.82 18.51 -6.07
CA ARG A 49 4.30 18.04 -4.79
C ARG A 49 5.37 18.02 -3.70
N SER A 50 6.58 17.61 -4.04
CA SER A 50 7.73 17.58 -3.12
C SER A 50 8.11 18.99 -2.68
N GLU A 51 8.17 19.93 -3.63
CA GLU A 51 8.46 21.34 -3.37
C GLU A 51 7.40 21.98 -2.48
N LYS A 52 6.10 21.81 -2.79
CA LYS A 52 5.01 22.25 -1.92
C LYS A 52 5.07 21.65 -0.52
N SER A 53 5.48 20.38 -0.41
CA SER A 53 5.65 19.74 0.90
C SER A 53 6.80 20.34 1.69
N LYS A 54 7.92 20.69 1.03
CA LYS A 54 9.06 21.37 1.66
C LYS A 54 8.70 22.78 2.11
N GLU A 55 7.96 23.52 1.27
CA GLU A 55 7.48 24.86 1.61
C GLU A 55 6.53 24.82 2.81
N LYS A 56 5.56 23.89 2.81
CA LYS A 56 4.66 23.67 3.95
C LYS A 56 5.44 23.32 5.22
N PHE A 57 6.41 22.41 5.12
CA PHE A 57 7.30 22.04 6.23
C PHE A 57 8.02 23.27 6.79
N ALA A 58 8.67 24.06 5.94
CA ALA A 58 9.40 25.26 6.35
C ALA A 58 8.47 26.30 7.02
N ARG A 59 7.28 26.52 6.46
CA ARG A 59 6.27 27.42 7.03
C ARG A 59 5.79 26.95 8.41
N THR A 60 5.50 25.66 8.57
CA THR A 60 5.10 25.09 9.86
C THR A 60 6.21 25.21 10.89
N VAL A 61 7.45 24.89 10.54
CA VAL A 61 8.61 25.05 11.43
C VAL A 61 8.80 26.51 11.84
N ALA A 62 8.70 27.46 10.90
CA ALA A 62 8.80 28.89 11.19
C ALA A 62 7.73 29.35 12.20
N ALA A 63 6.48 28.91 12.02
CA ALA A 63 5.40 29.21 12.96
C ALA A 63 5.64 28.61 14.35
N LEU A 64 6.14 27.37 14.42
CA LEU A 64 6.46 26.70 15.68
C LEU A 64 7.64 27.36 16.43
N LYS A 65 8.60 27.93 15.71
CA LYS A 65 9.70 28.68 16.33
C LYS A 65 9.23 29.95 17.02
N GLN A 66 8.20 30.61 16.49
CA GLN A 66 7.73 31.90 17.00
C GLN A 66 6.94 31.79 18.31
N SER A 67 6.30 30.66 18.60
CA SER A 67 5.44 30.52 19.78
C SER A 67 5.69 29.22 20.55
N PRO A 68 6.08 29.29 21.85
CA PRO A 68 6.18 28.10 22.70
C PRO A 68 4.83 27.43 22.95
N GLU A 69 3.75 28.21 23.03
CA GLU A 69 2.39 27.67 23.21
C GLU A 69 1.94 26.88 21.98
N ALA A 70 2.25 27.37 20.78
CA ALA A 70 1.96 26.64 19.54
C ALA A 70 2.70 25.29 19.49
N ARG A 71 3.94 25.22 19.99
CA ARG A 71 4.68 23.95 20.12
C ARG A 71 4.01 22.98 21.08
N ALA A 72 3.57 23.46 22.24
CA ALA A 72 2.88 22.62 23.21
C ALA A 72 1.56 22.06 22.66
N ALA A 73 0.77 22.89 21.95
CA ALA A 73 -0.45 22.44 21.28
C ALA A 73 -0.15 21.38 20.20
N TYR A 74 0.86 21.63 19.36
CA TYR A 74 1.28 20.72 18.29
C TYR A 74 1.79 19.38 18.84
N PHE A 75 2.53 19.40 19.95
CA PHE A 75 2.97 18.18 20.64
C PHE A 75 1.78 17.36 21.17
N ARG A 76 0.73 17.99 21.71
CA ARG A 76 -0.49 17.29 22.12
C ARG A 76 -1.18 16.60 20.94
N GLU A 77 -1.26 17.27 19.80
CA GLU A 77 -1.82 16.68 18.58
C GLU A 77 -0.99 15.49 18.09
N GLU A 78 0.34 15.60 18.10
CA GLU A 78 1.23 14.49 17.77
C GLU A 78 0.99 13.29 18.70
N VAL A 79 0.95 13.52 20.01
CA VAL A 79 0.68 12.47 21.00
C VAL A 79 -0.66 11.82 20.73
N ARG A 80 -1.71 12.59 20.39
CA ARG A 80 -3.02 12.05 20.01
C ARG A 80 -2.91 11.14 18.79
N HIS A 81 -2.20 11.54 17.74
CA HIS A 81 -2.00 10.71 16.55
C HIS A 81 -1.23 9.43 16.84
N ARG A 82 -0.19 9.48 17.70
CA ARG A 82 0.53 8.28 18.15
C ARG A 82 -0.40 7.32 18.89
N HIS A 83 -1.24 7.82 19.79
CA HIS A 83 -2.22 6.99 20.50
C HIS A 83 -3.22 6.34 19.55
N THR A 84 -3.77 7.10 18.59
CA THR A 84 -4.68 6.55 17.57
C THR A 84 -3.99 5.48 16.73
N ALA A 85 -2.72 5.67 16.35
CA ALA A 85 -1.95 4.69 15.61
C ALA A 85 -1.74 3.39 16.41
N ILE A 86 -1.30 3.51 17.67
CA ILE A 86 -1.09 2.37 18.57
C ILE A 86 -2.39 1.62 18.80
N PHE A 87 -3.47 2.33 19.12
CA PHE A 87 -4.78 1.72 19.34
C PHE A 87 -5.28 1.01 18.08
N GLY A 88 -5.14 1.63 16.91
CA GLY A 88 -5.47 1.00 15.64
C GLY A 88 -4.66 -0.28 15.38
N ALA A 89 -3.34 -0.26 15.64
CA ALA A 89 -2.50 -1.44 15.47
C ALA A 89 -2.90 -2.58 16.42
N VAL A 90 -3.22 -2.26 17.68
CA VAL A 90 -3.72 -3.23 18.66
C VAL A 90 -5.05 -3.82 18.21
N VAL A 91 -5.99 -2.99 17.77
CA VAL A 91 -7.31 -3.45 17.26
C VAL A 91 -7.13 -4.32 16.01
N ALA A 92 -6.29 -3.94 15.06
CA ALA A 92 -6.03 -4.75 13.87
C ALA A 92 -5.43 -6.12 14.23
N THR A 93 -4.47 -6.14 15.15
CA THR A 93 -3.86 -7.38 15.65
C THR A 93 -4.87 -8.25 16.38
N PHE A 94 -5.74 -7.65 17.20
CA PHE A 94 -6.83 -8.35 17.87
C PHE A 94 -7.82 -8.96 16.89
N LEU A 95 -8.25 -8.23 15.85
CA LEU A 95 -9.15 -8.73 14.81
C LEU A 95 -8.52 -9.89 14.02
N LEU A 96 -7.23 -9.80 13.69
CA LEU A 96 -6.50 -10.90 13.05
C LEU A 96 -6.35 -12.12 13.98
N GLY A 97 -6.09 -11.90 15.27
CA GLY A 97 -6.04 -12.97 16.26
C GLY A 97 -7.39 -13.67 16.42
N LEU A 98 -8.49 -12.91 16.44
CA LEU A 98 -9.85 -13.44 16.48
C LEU A 98 -10.17 -14.24 15.21
N LEU A 99 -9.77 -13.73 14.04
CA LEU A 99 -9.87 -14.46 12.77
C LEU A 99 -9.14 -15.81 12.82
N GLY A 100 -7.91 -15.80 13.33
CA GLY A 100 -7.10 -17.01 13.52
C GLY A 100 -7.75 -17.99 14.49
N ALA A 101 -8.27 -17.51 15.62
CA ALA A 101 -8.97 -18.33 16.60
C ALA A 101 -10.24 -18.97 16.02
N LEU A 102 -11.04 -18.22 15.27
CA LEU A 102 -12.22 -18.77 14.56
C LEU A 102 -11.81 -19.84 13.53
N SER A 103 -10.73 -19.58 12.77
CA SER A 103 -10.22 -20.54 11.79
C SER A 103 -9.68 -21.83 12.43
N ALA A 104 -9.24 -21.79 13.69
CA ALA A 104 -8.77 -22.97 14.43
C ALA A 104 -9.92 -23.80 15.04
N VAL A 105 -11.11 -23.21 15.21
CA VAL A 105 -12.31 -23.89 15.75
C VAL A 105 -13.12 -24.58 14.64
N GLU A 106 -13.12 -24.04 13.42
CA GLU A 106 -13.85 -24.61 12.27
C GLU A 106 -13.32 -25.91 11.62
N PRO A 107 -12.05 -26.37 11.72
CA PRO A 107 -11.64 -27.62 11.07
C PRO A 107 -12.43 -28.83 11.59
N ASN A 108 -12.95 -28.74 12.82
CA ASN A 108 -13.82 -29.77 13.40
C ASN A 108 -15.28 -29.72 12.90
N GLN A 109 -15.77 -28.58 12.37
CA GLN A 109 -17.14 -28.44 11.84
C GLN A 109 -17.22 -28.60 10.32
N VAL A 110 -16.17 -28.28 9.57
CA VAL A 110 -16.13 -28.51 8.11
C VAL A 110 -16.19 -30.01 7.77
N ILE A 111 -15.55 -30.85 8.60
CA ILE A 111 -15.63 -32.32 8.47
C ILE A 111 -17.05 -32.84 8.79
N ALA A 112 -17.72 -32.25 9.79
CA ALA A 112 -19.09 -32.63 10.16
C ALA A 112 -20.16 -32.13 9.17
N SER A 113 -19.95 -30.98 8.53
CA SER A 113 -20.90 -30.36 7.59
C SER A 113 -20.78 -30.85 6.15
N GLN A 114 -19.64 -31.44 5.74
CA GLN A 114 -19.57 -32.18 4.46
C GLN A 114 -20.44 -33.45 4.45
N ILE A 115 -20.78 -34.00 5.62
CA ILE A 115 -21.62 -35.20 5.73
C ILE A 115 -23.12 -34.85 5.58
N VAL A 116 -23.51 -33.59 5.81
CA VAL A 116 -24.92 -33.13 5.74
C VAL A 116 -25.03 -32.03 4.69
N GLY A 117 -25.37 -32.42 3.45
CA GLY A 117 -25.44 -31.55 2.27
C GLY A 117 -26.34 -30.31 2.43
N SER A 118 -25.78 -29.22 2.98
CA SER A 118 -26.47 -27.95 3.15
C SER A 118 -25.63 -26.80 2.60
N SER A 119 -25.92 -26.41 1.36
CA SER A 119 -25.24 -25.39 0.56
C SER A 119 -25.42 -23.94 1.05
N LYS A 120 -26.17 -23.70 2.15
CA LYS A 120 -26.44 -22.35 2.66
C LYS A 120 -25.56 -21.91 3.83
N ILE A 121 -24.90 -22.85 4.53
CA ILE A 121 -24.11 -22.53 5.74
C ILE A 121 -22.72 -21.97 5.38
N GLY A 122 -22.14 -22.41 4.26
CA GLY A 122 -20.82 -21.93 3.81
C GLY A 122 -20.78 -20.45 3.39
N GLY A 123 -21.92 -19.84 3.04
CA GLY A 123 -21.98 -18.43 2.67
C GLY A 123 -21.82 -17.48 3.86
N LEU A 124 -22.34 -17.86 5.04
CA LEU A 124 -22.31 -17.01 6.23
C LEU A 124 -20.93 -16.99 6.88
N SER A 125 -20.27 -18.14 7.01
CA SER A 125 -18.89 -18.20 7.52
C SER A 125 -17.93 -17.44 6.59
N ALA A 126 -17.98 -17.67 5.28
CA ALA A 126 -17.17 -16.95 4.31
C ALA A 126 -17.38 -15.42 4.38
N PHE A 127 -18.62 -14.95 4.57
CA PHE A 127 -18.92 -13.54 4.76
C PHE A 127 -18.29 -12.97 6.05
N VAL A 128 -18.36 -13.71 7.16
CA VAL A 128 -17.75 -13.31 8.44
C VAL A 128 -16.22 -13.21 8.29
N PHE A 129 -15.56 -14.21 7.68
CA PHE A 129 -14.11 -14.15 7.41
C PHE A 129 -13.73 -12.96 6.54
N ALA A 130 -14.47 -12.73 5.44
CA ALA A 130 -14.23 -11.59 4.57
C ALA A 130 -14.40 -10.25 5.30
N PHE A 131 -15.42 -10.12 6.14
CA PHE A 131 -15.66 -8.91 6.93
C PHE A 131 -14.52 -8.62 7.91
N TYR A 132 -14.04 -9.61 8.65
CA TYR A 132 -12.91 -9.44 9.57
C TYR A 132 -11.58 -9.19 8.84
N ALA A 133 -11.36 -9.82 7.69
CA ALA A 133 -10.18 -9.57 6.87
C ALA A 133 -10.17 -8.13 6.32
N ILE A 134 -11.30 -7.66 5.79
CA ILE A 134 -11.42 -6.27 5.29
C ILE A 134 -11.29 -5.27 6.45
N SER A 135 -11.94 -5.54 7.58
CA SER A 135 -11.89 -4.65 8.76
C SER A 135 -10.49 -4.55 9.34
N SER A 136 -9.77 -5.67 9.50
CA SER A 136 -8.38 -5.65 9.98
C SER A 136 -7.45 -4.91 9.01
N CYS A 137 -7.63 -5.10 7.70
CA CYS A 137 -6.84 -4.43 6.68
C CYS A 137 -7.06 -2.91 6.69
N THR A 138 -8.32 -2.46 6.73
CA THR A 138 -8.66 -1.03 6.78
C THR A 138 -8.11 -0.36 8.04
N VAL A 139 -8.25 -0.99 9.21
CA VAL A 139 -7.70 -0.48 10.47
C VAL A 139 -6.17 -0.42 10.43
N ALA A 140 -5.50 -1.43 9.85
CA ALA A 140 -4.04 -1.43 9.68
C ALA A 140 -3.56 -0.27 8.79
N PHE A 141 -4.26 -0.01 7.68
CA PHE A 141 -3.95 1.13 6.82
C PHE A 141 -4.16 2.47 7.52
N MET A 142 -5.26 2.64 8.27
CA MET A 142 -5.52 3.85 9.05
C MET A 142 -4.48 4.06 10.16
N SER A 143 -4.05 2.98 10.83
CA SER A 143 -2.98 3.01 11.82
C SER A 143 -1.66 3.47 11.19
N THR A 144 -1.31 2.94 10.01
CA THR A 144 -0.10 3.34 9.29
C THR A 144 -0.14 4.81 8.86
N ALA A 145 -1.29 5.28 8.35
CA ALA A 145 -1.47 6.67 7.96
C ALA A 145 -1.33 7.62 9.16
N SER A 146 -1.95 7.30 10.30
CA SER A 146 -1.83 8.09 11.53
C SER A 146 -0.42 8.07 12.11
N TYR A 147 0.28 6.94 12.04
CA TYR A 147 1.69 6.84 12.44
C TYR A 147 2.59 7.71 11.55
N SER A 148 2.38 7.69 10.24
CA SER A 148 3.14 8.53 9.29
C SER A 148 2.94 10.03 9.57
N ALA A 149 1.71 10.43 9.91
CA ALA A 149 1.39 11.80 10.29
C ALA A 149 2.12 12.18 11.59
N ALA A 150 2.08 11.34 12.61
CA ALA A 150 2.80 11.55 13.87
C ALA A 150 4.31 11.68 13.65
N GLN A 151 4.92 10.83 12.82
CA GLN A 151 6.35 10.94 12.50
C GLN A 151 6.68 12.26 11.78
N SER A 152 5.82 12.73 10.88
CA SER A 152 6.01 14.02 10.21
C SER A 152 5.96 15.18 11.21
N MET A 153 5.03 15.14 12.17
CA MET A 153 4.90 16.12 13.23
C MET A 153 6.12 16.13 14.16
N ALA A 154 6.61 14.95 14.54
CA ALA A 154 7.83 14.80 15.34
C ALA A 154 9.04 15.48 14.67
N ARG A 155 9.16 15.35 13.34
CA ARG A 155 10.23 16.01 12.56
C ARG A 155 10.08 17.53 12.56
N HIS A 156 8.85 18.06 12.47
CA HIS A 156 8.62 19.50 12.58
C HIS A 156 9.05 20.03 13.94
N LEU A 157 8.68 19.35 15.03
CA LEU A 157 9.08 19.76 16.38
C LEU A 157 10.59 19.68 16.57
N LYS A 158 11.23 18.58 16.17
CA LYS A 158 12.69 18.45 16.26
C LYS A 158 13.43 19.54 15.48
N ALA A 159 12.97 19.86 14.26
CA ALA A 159 13.54 20.95 13.47
C ALA A 159 13.27 22.33 14.07
N ALA A 160 12.11 22.50 14.72
CA ALA A 160 11.77 23.71 15.46
C ALA A 160 12.53 23.81 16.78
N GLU A 161 12.97 22.73 17.43
CA GLU A 161 13.72 22.78 18.69
C GLU A 161 15.24 22.86 18.49
N GLY A 162 15.75 22.42 17.34
CA GLY A 162 17.18 22.46 17.04
C GLY A 162 17.82 23.85 17.02
N HIS A 163 17.04 24.94 17.10
CA HIS A 163 17.58 26.30 17.27
C HIS A 163 17.73 26.72 18.75
N LEU A 164 17.18 25.93 19.69
CA LEU A 164 17.20 26.21 21.12
C LEU A 164 18.27 25.40 21.87
N LEU A 165 18.76 24.32 21.24
CA LEU A 165 19.85 23.51 21.76
C LEU A 165 21.18 24.07 21.20
N PRO A 166 22.11 24.54 22.06
CA PRO A 166 23.43 25.01 21.64
C PRO A 166 24.33 23.88 21.12
#